data_AF-A0A7R9TWU5-F1
#
_entry.id   AF-A0A7R9TWU5-F1
#
_cell.length_a   1.000
_cell.length_b   1.000
_cell.length_c   1.000
_cell.angle_alpha   90.00
_cell.angle_beta   90.00
_cell.angle_gamma   90.00
#
_symmetry.space_group_name_H-M   'P 1'
#
loop_
_entity.id
_entity.type
_entity.pdbx_description
1 polymer ?
#
loop_
_entity_poly.entity_id
_entity_poly.type
_entity_poly.pdbx_seq_one_letter_code
_entity_poly.pdbx_strand_id
1 'polypeptide(L)'
;AFRALAGADDYHRALAGRYAALSSQWLTPVEVFKPHYANAIADYVLRRHAPRRDRPLKVYELGGGVGTCAAGVLDRIRERAPDVYERTTYVSVEISETLAAAQERAVVDVAGHRGGGGGGG
;
A
#
# COMPACT_ATOMS: atom_id res chain seq x y z
N ALA A 1 1.11 11.00 19.39
CA ALA A 1 0.04 10.61 18.43
C ALA A 1 -0.52 11.86 17.77
N PHE A 2 -1.07 11.79 16.54
CA PHE A 2 -1.53 12.96 15.76
C PHE A 2 -2.42 13.94 16.56
N ARG A 3 -3.23 13.44 17.49
CA ARG A 3 -4.07 14.22 18.42
C ARG A 3 -3.31 15.15 19.37
N ALA A 4 -1.99 15.00 19.47
CA ALA A 4 -1.12 15.84 20.28
C ALA A 4 -0.51 17.01 19.50
N LEU A 5 -0.79 17.11 18.20
CA LEU A 5 -0.35 18.23 17.36
C LEU A 5 -1.39 19.34 17.48
N ALA A 6 -0.99 20.51 17.97
CA ALA A 6 -1.89 21.64 18.19
C ALA A 6 -2.21 22.43 16.91
N GLY A 7 -1.42 22.23 15.84
CA GLY A 7 -1.60 22.94 14.58
C GLY A 7 -0.56 22.55 13.52
N ALA A 8 -0.50 23.36 12.47
CA ALA A 8 0.36 23.12 11.31
C ALA A 8 1.85 23.06 11.69
N ASP A 9 2.32 23.93 12.59
CA ASP A 9 3.73 23.98 12.99
C ASP A 9 4.19 22.71 13.71
N ASP A 10 3.35 22.16 14.58
CA ASP A 10 3.63 20.89 15.27
C ASP A 10 3.67 19.74 14.28
N TYR A 11 2.74 19.73 13.31
CA TYR A 11 2.75 18.77 12.21
C TYR A 11 4.04 18.85 11.39
N HIS A 12 4.46 20.04 10.96
CA HIS A 12 5.68 20.23 10.18
C HIS A 12 6.92 19.80 10.95
N ARG A 13 6.99 20.07 12.25
CA ARG A 13 8.12 19.67 13.10
C ARG A 13 8.20 18.16 13.27
N ALA A 14 7.05 17.51 13.55
CA ALA A 14 6.97 16.06 13.65
C ALA A 14 7.33 15.37 12.31
N LEU A 15 6.87 15.95 11.20
CA LEU A 15 7.16 15.47 9.86
C LEU A 15 8.66 15.62 9.53
N ALA A 16 9.26 16.78 9.79
CA ALA A 16 10.69 17.03 9.59
C ALA A 16 11.58 16.05 10.38
N GLY A 17 11.20 15.71 11.61
CA GLY A 17 11.89 14.68 12.41
C GLY A 17 11.86 13.30 11.76
N ARG A 18 10.74 12.91 11.14
CA ARG A 18 10.64 11.64 10.40
C ARG A 18 11.46 11.65 9.12
N TYR A 19 11.46 12.78 8.41
CA TYR A 19 12.30 12.97 7.23
C TYR A 19 13.79 12.78 7.53
N ALA A 20 14.28 13.40 8.60
CA ALA A 20 15.67 13.28 9.03
C ALA A 20 16.06 11.83 9.38
N ALA A 21 15.12 11.06 9.96
CA ALA A 21 15.36 9.68 10.36
C ALA A 21 15.35 8.67 9.19
N LEU A 22 14.67 8.98 8.08
CA LEU A 22 14.42 8.04 6.98
C LEU A 22 15.38 8.21 5.79
N SER A 23 16.40 9.09 5.91
CA SER A 23 17.41 9.41 4.89
C SER A 23 16.84 9.63 3.47
N SER A 24 15.55 10.00 3.38
CA SER A 24 14.78 10.12 2.14
C SER A 24 14.24 11.54 2.03
N GLN A 25 14.37 12.15 0.85
CA GLN A 25 14.01 13.56 0.65
C GLN A 25 12.48 13.80 0.59
N TRP A 26 11.67 12.76 0.34
CA TRP A 26 10.22 12.87 0.17
C TRP A 26 9.49 11.64 0.74
N LEU A 27 8.74 11.81 1.85
CA LEU A 27 7.76 10.83 2.32
C LEU A 27 6.51 10.98 1.45
N THR A 28 6.13 9.89 0.80
CA THR A 28 4.90 9.86 0.01
C THR A 28 3.68 9.90 0.94
N PRO A 29 2.48 10.28 0.44
CA PRO A 29 1.27 10.31 1.26
C PRO A 29 0.98 8.97 1.96
N VAL A 30 1.30 7.85 1.31
CA VAL A 30 1.12 6.52 1.91
C VAL A 30 2.05 6.32 3.10
N GLU A 31 3.25 6.90 3.11
CA GLU A 31 4.16 6.84 4.27
C GLU A 31 3.70 7.72 5.43
N VAL A 32 3.22 8.93 5.12
CA VAL A 32 2.81 9.91 6.14
C VAL A 32 1.51 9.51 6.83
N PHE A 33 0.54 9.01 6.06
CA PHE A 33 -0.84 8.81 6.51
C PHE A 33 -1.20 7.33 6.71
N LYS A 34 -0.23 6.44 6.99
CA LYS A 34 -0.55 5.04 7.31
C LYS A 34 -1.47 4.94 8.54
N PRO A 35 -2.43 4.00 8.55
CA PRO A 35 -2.85 3.14 7.43
C PRO A 35 -3.90 3.81 6.52
N HIS A 36 -4.37 5.01 6.88
CA HIS A 36 -5.56 5.65 6.32
C HIS A 36 -5.51 5.89 4.80
N TYR A 37 -4.35 6.27 4.25
CA TYR A 37 -4.24 6.51 2.80
C TYR A 37 -4.49 5.25 1.98
N ALA A 38 -3.83 4.14 2.34
CA ALA A 38 -4.03 2.84 1.69
C ALA A 38 -5.46 2.32 1.91
N ASN A 39 -6.02 2.52 3.11
CA ASN A 39 -7.40 2.13 3.41
C ASN A 39 -8.41 2.87 2.54
N ALA A 40 -8.24 4.17 2.32
CA ALA A 40 -9.14 4.95 1.47
C ALA A 40 -9.10 4.48 0.02
N ILE A 41 -7.91 4.12 -0.50
CA ILE A 41 -7.75 3.53 -1.83
C ILE A 41 -8.50 2.20 -1.90
N ALA A 42 -8.28 1.29 -0.95
CA ALA A 42 -8.92 -0.02 -0.92
C ALA A 42 -10.45 0.09 -0.82
N ASP A 43 -10.97 0.95 0.05
CA ASP A 43 -12.41 1.16 0.23
C ASP A 43 -13.04 1.71 -1.08
N TYR A 44 -12.34 2.61 -1.78
CA TYR A 44 -12.75 3.09 -3.10
C TYR A 44 -12.76 1.97 -4.15
N VAL A 45 -11.70 1.14 -4.21
CA VAL A 45 -11.58 0.00 -5.13
C VAL A 45 -12.72 -1.00 -4.89
N LEU A 46 -12.97 -1.38 -3.64
CA LEU A 46 -14.05 -2.30 -3.27
C LEU A 46 -15.42 -1.78 -3.67
N ARG A 47 -15.69 -0.49 -3.41
CA ARG A 47 -16.94 0.17 -3.81
C ARG A 47 -17.12 0.15 -5.34
N ARG A 48 -16.04 0.38 -6.09
CA ARG A 48 -16.09 0.39 -7.57
C ARG A 48 -16.22 -1.02 -8.15
N HIS A 49 -15.71 -2.03 -7.46
CA HIS A 49 -15.76 -3.43 -7.83
C HIS A 49 -17.08 -4.10 -7.45
N ALA A 50 -17.80 -3.60 -6.43
CA ALA A 50 -19.08 -4.14 -5.96
C ALA A 50 -20.09 -4.55 -7.07
N PRO A 51 -20.36 -3.76 -8.12
CA PRO A 51 -21.28 -4.15 -9.20
C PRO A 51 -20.73 -5.22 -10.17
N ARG A 52 -19.48 -5.66 -10.00
CA ARG A 52 -18.76 -6.62 -10.87
C ARG A 52 -18.11 -7.75 -10.06
N ARG A 53 -18.66 -8.06 -8.89
CA ARG A 53 -18.14 -9.09 -7.96
C ARG A 53 -18.15 -10.50 -8.53
N ASP A 54 -18.90 -10.74 -9.60
CA ASP A 54 -18.86 -11.97 -10.38
C ASP A 54 -17.47 -12.25 -10.97
N ARG A 55 -16.64 -11.22 -11.16
CA ARG A 55 -15.30 -11.32 -11.78
C ARG A 55 -14.19 -11.17 -10.73
N PRO A 56 -13.00 -11.78 -10.91
CA PRO A 56 -11.85 -11.54 -10.04
C PRO A 56 -11.43 -10.06 -10.06
N LEU A 57 -10.91 -9.57 -8.93
CA LEU A 57 -10.36 -8.21 -8.83
C LEU A 57 -8.90 -8.21 -9.31
N LYS A 58 -8.56 -7.36 -10.28
CA LYS A 58 -7.17 -7.13 -10.69
C LYS A 58 -6.80 -5.68 -10.42
N VAL A 59 -5.74 -5.47 -9.64
CA VAL A 59 -5.19 -4.15 -9.33
C VAL A 59 -3.81 -4.06 -9.95
N TYR A 60 -3.56 -2.97 -10.67
CA TYR A 60 -2.24 -2.65 -11.21
C TYR A 60 -1.75 -1.38 -10.51
N GLU A 61 -0.59 -1.46 -9.88
CA GLU A 61 0.08 -0.34 -9.25
C GLU A 61 1.31 0.02 -10.08
N LEU A 62 1.35 1.26 -10.57
CA LEU A 62 2.49 1.77 -11.33
C LEU A 62 3.39 2.52 -10.36
N GLY A 63 4.65 2.11 -10.23
CA GLY A 63 5.62 2.75 -9.33
C GLY A 63 5.23 2.63 -7.85
N GLY A 64 4.98 1.40 -7.37
CA GLY A 64 4.55 1.12 -5.99
C GLY A 64 5.60 1.38 -4.91
N GLY A 65 6.84 1.70 -5.32
CA GLY A 65 7.94 2.00 -4.41
C GLY A 65 8.28 0.80 -3.52
N VAL A 66 8.43 1.04 -2.21
CA VAL A 66 8.79 -0.03 -1.25
C VAL A 66 7.61 -0.93 -0.84
N GLY A 67 6.45 -0.82 -1.51
CA GLY A 67 5.31 -1.73 -1.32
C GLY A 67 4.38 -1.42 -0.16
N THR A 68 4.59 -0.31 0.56
CA THR A 68 3.68 0.13 1.63
C THR A 68 2.22 0.22 1.18
N CYS A 69 1.97 0.79 0.00
CA CYS A 69 0.63 0.98 -0.52
C CYS A 69 -0.01 -0.37 -0.87
N ALA A 70 0.69 -1.23 -1.63
CA ALA A 70 0.25 -2.58 -1.92
C ALA A 70 -0.11 -3.38 -0.67
N ALA A 71 0.78 -3.43 0.33
CA ALA A 71 0.52 -4.14 1.59
C ALA A 71 -0.73 -3.59 2.29
N GLY A 72 -0.83 -2.27 2.47
CA GLY A 72 -1.99 -1.65 3.14
C GLY A 72 -3.31 -1.86 2.38
N VAL A 73 -3.29 -1.81 1.05
CA VAL A 73 -4.48 -2.06 0.22
C VAL A 73 -4.91 -3.52 0.32
N LEU A 74 -3.97 -4.47 0.23
CA LEU A 74 -4.26 -5.89 0.35
C LEU A 74 -4.75 -6.27 1.75
N ASP A 75 -4.16 -5.71 2.80
CA ASP A 75 -4.63 -5.85 4.18
C ASP A 75 -6.07 -5.39 4.34
N ARG A 76 -6.39 -4.21 3.80
CA ARG A 76 -7.74 -3.66 3.91
C ARG A 76 -8.77 -4.47 3.11
N ILE A 77 -8.39 -4.96 1.93
CA ILE A 77 -9.27 -5.83 1.13
C ILE A 77 -9.50 -7.16 1.88
N ARG A 78 -8.45 -7.76 2.45
CA ARG A 78 -8.54 -8.96 3.30
C ARG A 78 -9.47 -8.76 4.49
N GLU A 79 -9.39 -7.61 5.17
CA GLU A 79 -10.24 -7.27 6.31
C GLU A 79 -11.71 -7.09 5.92
N ARG A 80 -11.98 -6.36 4.83
CA ARG A 80 -13.33 -5.90 4.48
C ARG A 80 -14.11 -6.83 3.56
N ALA A 81 -13.42 -7.57 2.71
CA ALA A 81 -14.03 -8.46 1.72
C ALA A 81 -13.13 -9.68 1.47
N PRO A 82 -13.06 -10.63 2.43
CA PRO A 82 -12.24 -11.83 2.29
C PRO A 82 -12.52 -12.62 1.01
N ASP A 83 -13.78 -12.66 0.56
CA ASP A 83 -14.22 -13.31 -0.67
C ASP A 83 -13.63 -12.66 -1.94
N VAL A 84 -13.47 -11.35 -1.94
CA VAL A 84 -12.82 -10.59 -3.03
C VAL A 84 -11.31 -10.76 -2.93
N TYR A 85 -10.75 -10.71 -1.71
CA TYR A 85 -9.33 -10.88 -1.46
C TYR A 85 -8.79 -12.21 -2.02
N GLU A 86 -9.48 -13.32 -1.76
CA GLU A 86 -9.15 -14.66 -2.27
C GLU A 86 -9.03 -14.70 -3.81
N ARG A 87 -9.76 -13.81 -4.50
CA ARG A 87 -9.81 -13.69 -5.96
C ARG A 87 -9.13 -12.42 -6.47
N THR A 88 -8.29 -11.79 -5.64
CA THR A 88 -7.57 -10.58 -6.01
C THR A 88 -6.19 -10.93 -6.58
N THR A 89 -5.84 -10.31 -7.71
CA THR A 89 -4.47 -10.26 -8.20
C THR A 89 -3.99 -8.83 -8.12
N TYR A 90 -2.87 -8.62 -7.41
CA TYR A 90 -2.20 -7.32 -7.32
C TYR A 90 -0.92 -7.39 -8.13
N VAL A 91 -0.77 -6.51 -9.12
CA VAL A 91 0.37 -6.47 -10.03
C VAL A 91 1.12 -5.17 -9.79
N SER A 92 2.36 -5.28 -9.31
CA SER A 92 3.28 -4.15 -9.30
C SER A 92 3.95 -4.02 -10.66
N VAL A 93 3.94 -2.82 -11.21
CA VAL A 93 4.68 -2.44 -12.42
C VAL A 93 5.75 -1.45 -11.99
N GLU A 94 6.96 -1.98 -11.76
CA GLU A 94 8.12 -1.25 -11.26
C GLU A 94 9.33 -1.55 -12.14
N ILE A 95 10.06 -0.50 -12.52
CA ILE A 95 11.23 -0.58 -13.40
C ILE A 95 12.52 -0.80 -12.60
N SER A 96 12.54 -0.38 -11.34
CA SER A 96 13.67 -0.59 -10.45
C SER A 96 13.59 -1.98 -9.82
N GLU A 97 14.53 -2.87 -10.17
CA GLU A 97 14.63 -4.21 -9.59
C GLU A 97 14.72 -4.17 -8.04
N THR A 98 15.46 -3.18 -7.51
CA THR A 98 15.59 -2.99 -6.06
C THR A 98 14.26 -2.64 -5.40
N LEU A 99 13.47 -1.74 -6.00
CA LEU A 99 12.15 -1.39 -5.47
C LEU A 99 11.15 -2.52 -5.65
N ALA A 100 11.20 -3.23 -6.79
CA ALA A 100 10.36 -4.40 -7.03
C ALA A 100 10.58 -5.48 -5.96
N ALA A 101 11.84 -5.81 -5.66
CA ALA A 101 12.18 -6.76 -4.59
C ALA A 101 11.76 -6.26 -3.20
N ALA A 102 11.93 -4.96 -2.92
CA ALA A 102 11.49 -4.36 -1.66
C ALA A 102 9.96 -4.44 -1.49
N GLN A 103 9.21 -4.18 -2.55
CA GLN A 103 7.75 -4.28 -2.56
C GLN A 103 7.29 -5.72 -2.39
N GLU A 104 7.91 -6.68 -3.08
CA GLU A 104 7.60 -8.11 -2.91
C GLU A 104 7.81 -8.54 -1.46
N ARG A 105 8.95 -8.19 -0.87
CA ARG A 105 9.24 -8.45 0.54
C ARG A 105 8.21 -7.82 1.48
N ALA A 106 7.80 -6.58 1.23
CA ALA A 106 6.80 -5.90 2.06
C ALA A 106 5.43 -6.61 2.01
N VAL A 107 5.05 -7.10 0.83
CA VAL A 107 3.76 -7.77 0.61
C VAL A 107 3.77 -9.21 1.12
N VAL A 108 4.84 -9.97 0.86
CA VAL A 108 4.92 -11.40 1.16
C VAL A 108 5.43 -11.65 2.56
N ASP A 109 6.65 -11.20 2.85
CA ASP A 109 7.33 -11.56 4.10
C ASP A 109 6.77 -10.80 5.29
N VAL A 110 6.42 -9.53 5.10
CA VAL A 110 5.98 -8.65 6.20
C VAL A 110 4.47 -8.72 6.40
N ALA A 111 3.69 -8.55 5.34
CA ALA A 111 2.22 -8.53 5.44
C ALA A 111 1.56 -9.92 5.30
N GLY A 112 2.32 -10.93 4.87
CA GLY A 112 1.86 -12.31 4.77
C GLY A 112 0.90 -12.57 3.61
N HIS A 113 0.96 -11.77 2.55
CA HIS A 113 0.18 -12.02 1.33
C HIS A 113 0.90 -13.02 0.43
N ARG A 114 0.16 -13.80 -0.36
CA ARG A 114 0.78 -14.74 -1.29
C ARG A 114 1.34 -13.99 -2.50
N GLY A 115 2.62 -14.18 -2.80
CA GLY A 115 3.24 -13.71 -4.03
C GLY A 115 2.69 -14.47 -5.23
N GLY A 116 2.37 -13.76 -6.31
CA GLY A 116 2.17 -14.38 -7.61
C GLY A 116 3.53 -14.65 -8.22
N GLY A 117 4.01 -15.90 -8.13
CA GLY A 117 5.27 -16.30 -8.75
C GLY A 117 5.23 -16.06 -10.25
N GLY A 118 5.81 -14.95 -10.70
CA GLY A 118 6.17 -14.73 -12.09
C GLY A 118 7.38 -15.61 -12.41
N GLY A 119 7.10 -16.87 -12.78
CA GLY A 119 8.12 -17.70 -13.42
C GLY A 119 8.55 -17.01 -14.70
N GLY A 120 9.76 -16.45 -14.70
CA GLY A 120 10.45 -16.05 -15.92
C GLY A 120 10.66 -17.29 -16.78
N GLY A 121 10.17 -17.21 -18.01
CA GLY A 121 10.67 -17.97 -19.16
C GLY A 121 11.65 -17.11 -19.94
#